data_AF-A0A6H5HAS1-F1
#
_entry.id   AF-A0A6H5HAS1-F1
#
_cell.length_a   1.000
_cell.length_b   1.000
_cell.length_c   1.000
_cell.angle_alpha   90.00
_cell.angle_beta   90.00
_cell.angle_gamma   90.00
#
_symmetry.space_group_name_H-M   'P 1'
#
loop_
_entity.id
_entity.type
_entity.pdbx_description
1 polymer ?
#
loop_
_entity_poly.entity_id
_entity_poly.type
_entity_poly.pdbx_seq_one_letter_code
_entity_poly.pdbx_strand_id
1 'polypeptide(L)'
;MNDFRTYCAKWNLTINLAKSKVMIFGKGGRRGRLERWSLGGEPVEIVASYKYLGVTMDSGLSYKSHFEERGLAAGVAVSKLWPLMSRSGISLQDKWKVFDATAKAVILYGAQAWGYREYELAERAQYQFERRLFALPRHTPLYMLLLETGRSSLFLQALPLHVNFILRAMKLPETRLPNILVREGIRGQLPWLAQWRNLALSCGEEFDASWSVSQLSEMWQKLYTKLKAQERCTLLEKVGLSRFHPHYQLVFDPLSRPNYDASKQLAQIRWTFKARGGLLFLNFQPWRDELAQRCALCNSGSREDIVHFLAVCPILAEFRRRWFDVGVMAEADCLRMLRSPDFARLAGYCSEAWRYRVYKKSSPNNKLTLYLSTRDLVMTNKSNDWIQGVILADPEYVKNRK
;
A
#
# COMPACT_ATOMS: atom_id res chain seq x y z
N MET A 1 -35.66 24.82 -13.40
CA MET A 1 -35.24 23.81 -14.40
C MET A 1 -35.80 24.10 -15.80
N ASN A 2 -37.01 24.66 -15.92
CA ASN A 2 -37.57 25.00 -17.23
C ASN A 2 -36.75 26.05 -18.00
N ASP A 3 -36.13 27.03 -17.33
CA ASP A 3 -35.26 28.02 -17.99
C ASP A 3 -34.06 27.37 -18.72
N PHE A 4 -33.49 26.32 -18.12
CA PHE A 4 -32.41 25.56 -18.75
C PHE A 4 -32.90 24.83 -20.01
N ARG A 5 -34.12 24.27 -19.99
CA ARG A 5 -34.73 23.66 -21.17
C ARG A 5 -34.98 24.69 -22.26
N THR A 6 -35.52 25.87 -21.92
CA THR A 6 -35.74 26.98 -22.86
C THR A 6 -34.42 27.45 -23.46
N TYR A 7 -33.36 27.54 -22.65
CA TYR A 7 -32.02 27.87 -23.12
C TYR A 7 -31.50 26.82 -24.11
N CYS A 8 -31.55 25.52 -23.76
CA CYS A 8 -31.16 24.46 -24.68
C CYS A 8 -31.96 24.49 -25.98
N ALA A 9 -33.28 24.68 -25.91
CA ALA A 9 -34.15 24.78 -27.07
C ALA A 9 -33.80 25.98 -27.97
N LYS A 10 -33.50 27.14 -27.38
CA LYS A 10 -33.02 28.32 -28.12
C LYS A 10 -31.77 28.03 -28.96
N TRP A 11 -30.92 27.12 -28.49
CA TRP A 11 -29.70 26.70 -29.17
C TRP A 11 -29.84 25.37 -29.92
N ASN A 12 -31.07 24.88 -30.14
CA ASN A 12 -31.35 23.59 -30.80
C ASN A 12 -30.65 22.38 -30.16
N LEU A 13 -30.47 22.39 -28.83
CA LEU A 13 -29.89 21.30 -28.06
C LEU A 13 -30.97 20.41 -27.44
N THR A 14 -30.85 19.10 -27.64
CA THR A 14 -31.72 18.09 -27.01
C THR A 14 -31.09 17.57 -25.72
N ILE A 15 -31.88 17.53 -24.64
CA ILE A 15 -31.41 17.05 -23.33
C ILE A 15 -31.65 15.54 -23.21
N ASN A 16 -30.62 14.79 -22.86
CA ASN A 16 -30.71 13.35 -22.64
C ASN A 16 -31.02 13.04 -21.16
N LEU A 17 -32.30 12.82 -20.86
CA LEU A 17 -32.77 12.53 -19.50
C LEU A 17 -32.26 11.20 -18.93
N ALA A 18 -31.85 10.25 -19.78
CA ALA A 18 -31.21 9.02 -19.31
C ALA A 18 -29.82 9.29 -18.72
N LYS A 19 -29.09 10.30 -19.21
CA LYS A 19 -27.78 10.72 -18.67
C LYS A 19 -27.87 11.81 -17.61
N SER A 20 -28.90 12.66 -17.67
CA SER A 20 -29.11 13.73 -16.70
C SER A 20 -29.66 13.20 -15.38
N LYS A 21 -28.96 13.47 -14.28
CA LYS A 21 -29.34 13.05 -12.93
C LYS A 21 -29.31 14.25 -11.99
N VAL A 22 -30.12 14.20 -10.93
CA VAL A 22 -30.05 15.13 -9.81
C VAL A 22 -29.30 14.44 -8.67
N MET A 23 -28.28 15.11 -8.14
CA MET A 23 -27.60 14.70 -6.92
C MET A 23 -27.79 15.79 -5.87
N ILE A 24 -28.18 15.37 -4.67
CA ILE A 24 -28.38 16.27 -3.53
C ILE A 24 -27.23 16.03 -2.57
N PHE A 25 -26.50 17.09 -2.24
CA PHE A 25 -25.47 17.05 -1.20
C PHE A 25 -26.09 17.35 0.16
N GLY A 26 -25.77 16.55 1.17
CA GLY A 26 -26.36 16.72 2.51
C GLY A 26 -25.58 15.96 3.58
N LYS A 27 -25.77 16.35 4.84
CA LYS A 27 -25.07 15.76 6.01
C LYS A 27 -25.68 14.42 6.47
N GLY A 28 -26.35 13.69 5.57
CA GLY A 28 -27.13 12.48 5.89
C GLY A 28 -28.61 12.77 6.19
N GLY A 29 -29.35 11.73 6.57
CA GLY A 29 -30.79 11.80 6.87
C GLY A 29 -31.70 11.17 5.80
N ARG A 30 -32.98 11.03 6.13
CA ARG A 30 -34.00 10.58 5.17
C ARG A 30 -34.32 11.71 4.19
N ARG A 31 -34.43 11.38 2.91
CA ARG A 31 -34.85 12.32 1.86
C ARG A 31 -36.23 12.90 2.17
N GLY A 32 -36.42 14.18 1.85
CA GLY A 32 -37.73 14.81 1.97
C GLY A 32 -38.71 14.17 0.99
N ARG A 33 -39.93 13.84 1.44
CA ARG A 33 -40.96 13.20 0.59
C ARG A 33 -41.35 14.05 -0.63
N LEU A 34 -41.09 15.36 -0.57
CA LEU A 34 -41.41 16.37 -1.58
C LEU A 34 -40.22 16.74 -2.49
N GLU A 35 -39.06 16.14 -2.30
CA GLU A 35 -37.87 16.37 -3.13
C GLU A 35 -38.02 15.68 -4.49
N ARG A 36 -38.71 16.34 -5.43
CA ARG A 36 -38.92 15.87 -6.80
C ARG A 36 -38.48 16.94 -7.80
N TRP A 37 -37.75 16.51 -8.82
CA TRP A 37 -37.29 17.38 -9.90
C TRP A 37 -37.84 16.88 -11.22
N SER A 38 -38.28 17.82 -12.06
CA SER A 38 -38.76 17.55 -13.41
C SER A 38 -38.19 18.54 -14.40
N LEU A 39 -38.00 18.10 -15.64
CA LEU A 39 -37.43 18.89 -16.73
C LEU A 39 -38.35 18.86 -17.94
N GLY A 40 -39.23 19.87 -18.02
CA GLY A 40 -40.33 19.96 -18.99
C GLY A 40 -41.26 18.75 -18.95
N GLY A 41 -41.84 18.52 -17.78
CA GLY A 41 -42.87 17.50 -17.51
C GLY A 41 -42.32 16.14 -17.10
N GLU A 42 -41.12 15.77 -17.56
CA GLU A 42 -40.54 14.46 -17.25
C GLU A 42 -39.74 14.47 -15.94
N PRO A 43 -39.91 13.46 -15.06
CA PRO A 43 -39.17 13.37 -13.80
C PRO A 43 -37.69 13.06 -14.04
N VAL A 44 -36.80 13.73 -13.32
CA VAL A 44 -35.35 13.48 -13.36
C VAL A 44 -34.95 12.58 -12.21
N GLU A 45 -34.17 11.53 -12.49
CA GLU A 45 -33.72 10.58 -11.49
C GLU A 45 -32.79 11.22 -10.45
N ILE A 46 -33.04 10.93 -9.17
CA ILE A 46 -32.25 11.39 -8.03
C ILE A 46 -31.28 10.30 -7.57
N VAL A 47 -29.99 10.54 -7.72
CA VAL A 47 -28.92 9.58 -7.42
C VAL A 47 -28.14 9.98 -6.17
N ALA A 48 -27.66 8.97 -5.43
CA ALA A 48 -26.79 9.17 -4.27
C ALA A 48 -25.31 9.26 -4.64
N SER A 49 -24.93 8.71 -5.81
CA SER A 49 -23.57 8.72 -6.35
C SER A 49 -23.62 8.98 -7.85
N TYR A 50 -22.65 9.71 -8.38
CA TYR A 50 -22.60 10.12 -9.79
C TYR A 50 -21.15 10.31 -10.21
N LYS A 51 -20.83 9.78 -11.40
CA LYS A 51 -19.50 9.89 -11.99
C LYS A 51 -19.43 11.09 -12.93
N TYR A 52 -18.69 12.11 -12.53
CA TYR A 52 -18.47 13.32 -13.31
C TYR A 52 -16.99 13.43 -13.69
N LEU A 53 -16.72 13.49 -15.00
CA LEU A 53 -15.36 13.55 -15.55
C LEU A 53 -14.42 12.53 -14.89
N GLY A 54 -14.89 11.29 -14.71
CA GLY A 54 -14.11 10.21 -14.10
C GLY A 54 -13.97 10.26 -12.56
N VAL A 55 -14.43 11.30 -11.88
CA VAL A 55 -14.48 11.34 -10.42
C VAL A 55 -15.87 10.92 -9.95
N THR A 56 -15.93 9.97 -9.02
CA THR A 56 -17.18 9.46 -8.48
C THR A 56 -17.47 10.22 -7.20
N MET A 57 -18.52 11.03 -7.21
CA MET A 57 -18.93 11.84 -6.07
C MET A 57 -20.11 11.16 -5.39
N ASP A 58 -20.09 11.10 -4.07
CA ASP A 58 -21.22 10.67 -3.26
C ASP A 58 -21.90 11.89 -2.64
N SER A 59 -23.18 11.78 -2.29
CA SER A 59 -23.96 12.84 -1.64
C SER A 59 -23.33 13.39 -0.34
N GLY A 60 -22.49 12.59 0.32
CA GLY A 60 -21.73 12.98 1.51
C GLY A 60 -20.27 13.38 1.25
N LEU A 61 -19.83 13.47 -0.01
CA LEU A 61 -18.45 13.81 -0.42
C LEU A 61 -17.35 12.94 0.23
N SER A 62 -17.65 11.66 0.46
CA SER A 62 -16.73 10.73 1.15
C SER A 62 -15.58 10.23 0.28
N TYR A 63 -15.75 10.25 -1.06
CA TYR A 63 -14.88 9.62 -2.06
C TYR A 63 -14.63 8.11 -1.85
N LYS A 64 -15.39 7.44 -0.98
CA LYS A 64 -15.23 6.00 -0.73
C LYS A 64 -15.45 5.19 -2.01
N SER A 65 -16.59 5.41 -2.68
CA SER A 65 -16.94 4.74 -3.94
C SER A 65 -15.89 5.00 -5.03
N HIS A 66 -15.36 6.22 -5.08
CA HIS A 66 -14.29 6.61 -5.99
C HIS A 66 -13.03 5.76 -5.78
N PHE A 67 -12.54 5.65 -4.55
CA PHE A 67 -11.32 4.87 -4.29
C PHE A 67 -11.54 3.35 -4.40
N GLU A 68 -12.74 2.85 -4.14
CA GLU A 68 -13.07 1.45 -4.41
C GLU A 68 -12.99 1.15 -5.91
N GLU A 69 -13.61 1.99 -6.75
CA GLU A 69 -13.56 1.86 -8.21
C GLU A 69 -12.12 2.02 -8.74
N ARG A 70 -11.40 3.06 -8.31
CA ARG A 70 -10.03 3.34 -8.74
C ARG A 70 -9.04 2.30 -8.22
N GLY A 71 -9.24 1.77 -7.02
CA GLY A 71 -8.46 0.67 -6.45
C GLY A 71 -8.54 -0.59 -7.30
N LEU A 72 -9.75 -0.99 -7.70
CA LEU A 72 -9.96 -2.12 -8.61
C LEU A 72 -9.29 -1.88 -9.97
N ALA A 73 -9.48 -0.70 -10.57
CA ALA A 73 -8.86 -0.35 -11.84
C ALA A 73 -7.32 -0.35 -11.77
N ALA A 74 -6.73 0.17 -10.68
CA ALA A 74 -5.30 0.15 -10.44
C ALA A 74 -4.76 -1.28 -10.26
N GLY A 75 -5.50 -2.13 -9.54
CA GLY A 75 -5.17 -3.54 -9.36
C GLY A 75 -5.18 -4.33 -10.69
N VAL A 76 -6.14 -4.03 -11.57
CA VAL A 76 -6.19 -4.60 -12.93
C VAL A 76 -5.00 -4.13 -13.76
N ALA A 77 -4.68 -2.83 -13.73
CA ALA A 77 -3.54 -2.28 -14.46
C ALA A 77 -2.21 -2.92 -14.03
N VAL A 78 -1.97 -3.04 -12.72
CA VAL A 78 -0.79 -3.72 -12.14
C VAL A 78 -0.76 -5.19 -12.55
N SER A 79 -1.91 -5.87 -12.54
CA SER A 79 -1.97 -7.29 -12.88
C SER A 79 -1.66 -7.55 -14.35
N LYS A 80 -2.13 -6.69 -15.26
CA LYS A 80 -1.79 -6.76 -16.69
C LYS A 80 -0.28 -6.61 -16.95
N LEU A 81 0.38 -5.71 -16.21
CA LEU A 81 1.82 -5.44 -16.34
C LEU A 81 2.69 -6.32 -15.42
N TRP A 82 2.09 -7.22 -14.64
CA TRP A 82 2.81 -8.08 -13.72
C TRP A 82 3.84 -8.99 -14.39
N PRO A 83 3.60 -9.57 -15.58
CA PRO A 83 4.62 -10.35 -16.28
C PRO A 83 5.89 -9.55 -16.56
N LEU A 84 5.76 -8.25 -16.86
CA LEU A 84 6.90 -7.35 -17.02
C LEU A 84 7.58 -7.09 -15.67
N MET A 85 6.81 -6.69 -14.64
CA MET A 85 7.36 -6.31 -13.33
C MET A 85 7.98 -7.49 -12.55
N SER A 86 7.57 -8.72 -12.84
CA SER A 86 8.11 -9.93 -12.21
C SER A 86 9.38 -10.46 -12.89
N ARG A 87 9.72 -10.00 -14.11
CA ARG A 87 10.95 -10.40 -14.81
C ARG A 87 12.21 -9.98 -14.04
N SER A 88 13.20 -10.86 -14.06
CA SER A 88 14.58 -10.54 -13.68
C SER A 88 15.24 -9.64 -14.73
N GLY A 89 16.27 -8.90 -14.34
CA GLY A 89 17.02 -8.03 -15.26
C GLY A 89 16.46 -6.62 -15.42
N ILE A 90 15.19 -6.39 -15.07
CA ILE A 90 14.61 -5.05 -14.96
C ILE A 90 14.94 -4.48 -13.57
N SER A 91 15.46 -3.25 -13.55
CA SER A 91 15.80 -2.55 -12.31
C SER A 91 14.58 -2.33 -11.43
N LEU A 92 14.79 -2.21 -10.12
CA LEU A 92 13.71 -1.88 -9.19
C LEU A 92 13.14 -0.47 -9.49
N GLN A 93 14.00 0.50 -9.82
CA GLN A 93 13.60 1.84 -10.28
C GLN A 93 12.64 1.81 -11.47
N ASP A 94 12.90 0.99 -12.50
CA ASP A 94 12.00 0.93 -13.66
C ASP A 94 10.65 0.28 -13.30
N LYS A 95 10.63 -0.67 -12.35
CA LYS A 95 9.38 -1.23 -11.83
C LYS A 95 8.57 -0.16 -11.09
N TRP A 96 9.22 0.75 -10.35
CA TRP A 96 8.57 1.90 -9.76
C TRP A 96 8.00 2.86 -10.80
N LYS A 97 8.75 3.14 -11.88
CA LYS A 97 8.24 3.98 -13.00
C LYS A 97 6.97 3.37 -13.61
N VAL A 98 6.94 2.05 -13.81
CA VAL A 98 5.76 1.34 -14.32
C VAL A 98 4.58 1.48 -13.36
N PHE A 99 4.80 1.30 -12.06
CA PHE A 99 3.75 1.50 -11.05
C PHE A 99 3.24 2.95 -11.05
N ASP A 100 4.16 3.92 -11.06
CA ASP A 100 3.83 5.34 -11.02
C ASP A 100 3.03 5.78 -12.27
N ALA A 101 3.41 5.28 -13.45
CA ALA A 101 2.73 5.57 -14.71
C ALA A 101 1.36 4.88 -14.85
N THR A 102 1.06 3.87 -14.03
CA THR A 102 -0.15 3.06 -14.16
C THR A 102 -1.06 3.17 -12.94
N ALA A 103 -0.80 2.40 -11.88
CA ALA A 103 -1.63 2.36 -10.69
C ALA A 103 -1.70 3.71 -9.98
N LYS A 104 -0.56 4.37 -9.74
CA LYS A 104 -0.55 5.68 -9.08
C LYS A 104 -1.31 6.71 -9.92
N ALA A 105 -1.10 6.75 -11.24
CA ALA A 105 -1.84 7.66 -12.13
C ALA A 105 -3.37 7.43 -12.07
N VAL A 106 -3.81 6.18 -11.98
CA VAL A 106 -5.23 5.82 -11.82
C VAL A 106 -5.78 6.27 -10.46
N ILE A 107 -5.04 6.02 -9.38
CA ILE A 107 -5.46 6.38 -8.02
C ILE A 107 -5.46 7.89 -7.80
N LEU A 108 -4.42 8.59 -8.26
CA LEU A 108 -4.25 10.04 -8.11
C LEU A 108 -5.12 10.85 -9.09
N TYR A 109 -5.98 10.18 -9.87
CA TYR A 109 -6.91 10.87 -10.75
C TYR A 109 -7.88 11.75 -9.95
N GLY A 110 -7.94 13.03 -10.29
CA GLY A 110 -8.77 14.00 -9.56
C GLY A 110 -8.17 14.45 -8.22
N ALA A 111 -6.90 14.16 -7.93
CA ALA A 111 -6.22 14.63 -6.72
C ALA A 111 -6.27 16.16 -6.54
N GLN A 112 -6.49 16.93 -7.61
CA GLN A 112 -6.77 18.35 -7.54
C GLN A 112 -7.99 18.67 -6.65
N ALA A 113 -9.01 17.80 -6.65
CA ALA A 113 -10.23 17.96 -5.89
C ALA A 113 -10.15 17.37 -4.47
N TRP A 114 -9.50 16.20 -4.30
CA TRP A 114 -9.52 15.47 -3.03
C TRP A 114 -8.16 15.41 -2.30
N GLY A 115 -7.06 15.75 -2.96
CA GLY A 115 -5.67 15.52 -2.51
C GLY A 115 -5.20 16.37 -1.33
N TYR A 116 -6.06 17.21 -0.76
CA TYR A 116 -5.76 17.98 0.45
C TYR A 116 -5.80 17.16 1.74
N ARG A 117 -6.36 15.94 1.71
CA ARG A 117 -6.49 15.06 2.87
C ARG A 117 -6.07 13.63 2.54
N GLU A 118 -5.68 12.89 3.59
CA GLU A 118 -5.32 11.48 3.48
C GLU A 118 -6.58 10.60 3.35
N TYR A 119 -6.45 9.54 2.54
CA TYR A 119 -7.45 8.49 2.40
C TYR A 119 -6.77 7.12 2.45
N GLU A 120 -7.07 6.33 3.47
CA GLU A 120 -6.50 4.98 3.63
C GLU A 120 -6.78 4.09 2.40
N LEU A 121 -7.95 4.24 1.77
CA LEU A 121 -8.31 3.48 0.56
C LEU A 121 -7.40 3.79 -0.63
N ALA A 122 -6.91 5.04 -0.75
CA ALA A 122 -5.98 5.41 -1.80
C ALA A 122 -4.61 4.75 -1.56
N GLU A 123 -4.12 4.81 -0.32
CA GLU A 123 -2.83 4.25 0.11
C GLU A 123 -2.71 2.74 -0.12
N ARG A 124 -3.82 2.00 0.06
CA ARG A 124 -3.86 0.53 -0.08
C ARG A 124 -3.28 0.04 -1.41
N ALA A 125 -3.49 0.76 -2.50
CA ALA A 125 -2.98 0.36 -3.83
C ALA A 125 -1.45 0.29 -3.86
N GLN A 126 -0.77 1.29 -3.28
CA GLN A 126 0.68 1.28 -3.15
C GLN A 126 1.11 0.09 -2.28
N TYR A 127 0.55 -0.07 -1.08
CA TYR A 127 1.03 -1.09 -0.13
C TYR A 127 0.81 -2.51 -0.63
N GLN A 128 -0.31 -2.77 -1.32
CA GLN A 128 -0.55 -4.06 -1.97
C GLN A 128 0.47 -4.31 -3.08
N PHE A 129 0.80 -3.29 -3.88
CA PHE A 129 1.84 -3.40 -4.88
C PHE A 129 3.21 -3.70 -4.27
N GLU A 130 3.64 -2.95 -3.26
CA GLU A 130 4.94 -3.16 -2.59
C GLU A 130 5.04 -4.58 -2.00
N ARG A 131 4.01 -5.02 -1.26
CA ARG A 131 3.98 -6.39 -0.70
C ARG A 131 4.07 -7.45 -1.80
N ARG A 132 3.37 -7.27 -2.92
CA ARG A 132 3.41 -8.19 -4.06
C ARG A 132 4.80 -8.18 -4.71
N LEU A 133 5.38 -6.99 -4.92
CA LEU A 133 6.69 -6.79 -5.55
C LEU A 133 7.79 -7.52 -4.77
N PHE A 134 7.83 -7.32 -3.45
CA PHE A 134 8.81 -7.90 -2.54
C PHE A 134 8.40 -9.28 -1.99
N ALA A 135 7.27 -9.84 -2.45
CA ALA A 135 6.72 -11.13 -2.02
C ALA A 135 6.57 -11.24 -0.49
N LEU A 136 6.15 -10.16 0.17
CA LEU A 136 6.06 -10.02 1.61
C LEU A 136 4.72 -10.55 2.16
N PRO A 137 4.66 -10.91 3.45
CA PRO A 137 3.41 -11.26 4.12
C PRO A 137 2.32 -10.19 3.97
N ARG A 138 1.05 -10.63 3.92
CA ARG A 138 -0.11 -9.74 3.78
C ARG A 138 -0.18 -8.65 4.85
N HIS A 139 0.30 -8.95 6.06
CA HIS A 139 0.23 -8.08 7.23
C HIS A 139 1.55 -7.35 7.53
N THR A 140 2.51 -7.32 6.59
CA THR A 140 3.75 -6.56 6.79
C THR A 140 3.43 -5.09 7.10
N PRO A 141 3.92 -4.53 8.22
CA PRO A 141 3.58 -3.18 8.63
C PRO A 141 4.00 -2.11 7.61
N LEU A 142 3.19 -1.06 7.52
CA LEU A 142 3.43 0.04 6.60
C LEU A 142 4.79 0.72 6.82
N TYR A 143 5.17 0.97 8.08
CA TYR A 143 6.43 1.67 8.38
C TYR A 143 7.64 0.92 7.81
N MET A 144 7.63 -0.42 7.83
CA MET A 144 8.70 -1.24 7.29
C MET A 144 8.76 -1.13 5.77
N LEU A 145 7.60 -1.12 5.11
CA LEU A 145 7.50 -0.96 3.65
C LEU A 145 8.10 0.38 3.19
N LEU A 146 7.64 1.50 3.76
CA LEU A 146 8.08 2.83 3.35
C LEU A 146 9.55 3.10 3.70
N LEU A 147 10.01 2.66 4.89
CA LEU A 147 11.40 2.86 5.31
C LEU A 147 12.41 2.05 4.48
N GLU A 148 12.14 0.78 4.19
CA GLU A 148 13.01 -0.06 3.36
C GLU A 148 13.02 0.39 1.89
N THR A 149 11.85 0.76 1.35
CA THR A 149 11.73 1.18 -0.06
C THR A 149 12.16 2.62 -0.29
N GLY A 150 12.17 3.47 0.75
CA GLY A 150 12.39 4.91 0.64
C GLY A 150 11.22 5.66 -0.03
N ARG A 151 10.04 5.03 -0.13
CA ARG A 151 8.83 5.63 -0.69
C ARG A 151 8.12 6.50 0.36
N SER A 152 7.38 7.51 -0.09
CA SER A 152 6.43 8.26 0.73
C SER A 152 5.01 7.71 0.58
N SER A 153 4.09 8.13 1.45
CA SER A 153 2.65 7.93 1.24
C SER A 153 2.19 8.52 -0.11
N LEU A 154 1.07 7.99 -0.63
CA LEU A 154 0.38 8.59 -1.77
C LEU A 154 -0.21 9.96 -1.41
N PHE A 155 -0.57 10.21 -0.16
CA PHE A 155 -1.00 11.51 0.33
C PHE A 155 0.05 12.59 0.07
N LEU A 156 1.31 12.39 0.46
CA LEU A 156 2.38 13.34 0.16
C LEU A 156 2.63 13.49 -1.35
N GLN A 157 2.22 12.52 -2.17
CA GLN A 157 2.29 12.64 -3.63
C GLN A 157 1.06 13.35 -4.23
N ALA A 158 -0.10 13.27 -3.58
CA ALA A 158 -1.36 13.89 -4.00
C ALA A 158 -1.44 15.37 -3.59
N LEU A 159 -0.93 15.71 -2.41
CA LEU A 159 -1.01 17.05 -1.84
C LEU A 159 -0.43 18.14 -2.75
N PRO A 160 0.76 17.96 -3.37
CA PRO A 160 1.26 18.93 -4.35
C PRO A 160 0.35 19.11 -5.57
N LEU A 161 -0.38 18.08 -6.01
CA LEU A 161 -1.31 18.20 -7.14
C LEU A 161 -2.49 19.12 -6.78
N HIS A 162 -3.01 18.98 -5.56
CA HIS A 162 -4.05 19.86 -5.04
C HIS A 162 -3.54 21.29 -4.85
N VAL A 163 -2.45 21.47 -4.11
CA VAL A 163 -1.89 22.81 -3.82
C VAL A 163 -1.56 23.56 -5.10
N ASN A 164 -0.85 22.93 -6.04
CA ASN A 164 -0.50 23.57 -7.30
C ASN A 164 -1.74 23.93 -8.14
N PHE A 165 -2.80 23.14 -8.08
CA PHE A 165 -4.06 23.46 -8.77
C PHE A 165 -4.69 24.72 -8.20
N ILE A 166 -4.80 24.82 -6.87
CA ILE A 166 -5.35 26.01 -6.19
C ILE A 166 -4.50 27.25 -6.48
N LEU A 167 -3.18 27.16 -6.33
CA LEU A 167 -2.27 28.28 -6.62
C LEU A 167 -2.36 28.74 -8.08
N ARG A 168 -2.48 27.80 -9.04
CA ARG A 168 -2.70 28.15 -10.45
C ARG A 168 -4.04 28.84 -10.67
N ALA A 169 -5.10 28.39 -10.01
CA ALA A 169 -6.41 29.01 -10.11
C ALA A 169 -6.41 30.45 -9.55
N MET A 170 -5.66 30.71 -8.46
CA MET A 170 -5.50 32.06 -7.89
C MET A 170 -4.72 33.02 -8.80
N LYS A 171 -3.83 32.51 -9.68
CA LYS A 171 -3.08 33.32 -10.65
C LYS A 171 -3.90 33.76 -11.86
N LEU A 172 -5.06 33.14 -12.12
CA LEU A 172 -5.92 33.52 -13.24
C LEU A 172 -6.52 34.92 -13.02
N PRO A 173 -6.97 35.63 -14.07
CA PRO A 173 -7.70 36.88 -13.90
C PRO A 173 -8.91 36.73 -12.96
N GLU A 174 -9.24 37.76 -12.20
CA GLU A 174 -10.32 37.73 -11.20
C GLU A 174 -11.70 37.46 -11.80
N THR A 175 -11.87 37.74 -13.09
CA THR A 175 -13.10 37.48 -13.86
C THR A 175 -13.29 36.00 -14.19
N ARG A 176 -12.25 35.17 -14.07
CA ARG A 176 -12.31 33.74 -14.41
C ARG A 176 -12.93 32.97 -13.25
N LEU A 177 -13.95 32.16 -13.57
CA LEU A 177 -14.68 31.34 -12.60
C LEU A 177 -13.79 30.53 -11.64
N PRO A 178 -12.67 29.90 -12.03
CA PRO A 178 -11.82 29.18 -11.08
C PRO A 178 -11.22 30.08 -9.99
N ASN A 179 -10.83 31.32 -10.33
CA ASN A 179 -10.31 32.26 -9.33
C ASN A 179 -11.45 32.68 -8.39
N ILE A 180 -12.61 33.03 -8.96
CA ILE A 180 -13.81 33.37 -8.18
C ILE A 180 -14.13 32.25 -7.18
N LEU A 181 -14.20 30.99 -7.63
CA LEU A 181 -14.53 29.85 -6.78
C LEU A 181 -13.50 29.61 -5.68
N VAL A 182 -12.20 29.79 -5.95
CA VAL A 182 -11.18 29.67 -4.91
C VAL A 182 -11.31 30.79 -3.88
N ARG A 183 -11.53 32.04 -4.31
CA ARG A 183 -11.74 33.18 -3.41
C ARG A 183 -12.98 33.03 -2.55
N GLU A 184 -14.10 32.62 -3.15
CA GLU A 184 -15.33 32.30 -2.41
C GLU A 184 -15.11 31.10 -1.48
N GLY A 185 -14.32 30.12 -1.90
CA GLY A 185 -13.94 28.99 -1.06
C GLY A 185 -13.11 29.39 0.17
N ILE A 186 -12.25 30.40 0.03
CA ILE A 186 -11.48 30.98 1.13
C ILE A 186 -12.41 31.77 2.07
N ARG A 187 -13.27 32.63 1.52
CA ARG A 187 -14.27 33.40 2.29
C ARG A 187 -15.19 32.47 3.09
N GLY A 188 -15.69 31.42 2.44
CA GLY A 188 -16.57 30.40 3.01
C GLY A 188 -15.88 29.35 3.87
N GLN A 189 -14.56 29.46 4.11
CA GLN A 189 -13.78 28.55 4.96
C GLN A 189 -13.96 27.07 4.60
N LEU A 190 -13.85 26.73 3.31
CA LEU A 190 -14.07 25.37 2.84
C LEU A 190 -13.14 24.35 3.52
N PRO A 191 -13.53 23.05 3.61
CA PRO A 191 -12.79 22.04 4.36
C PRO A 191 -11.32 21.87 3.97
N TRP A 192 -10.97 22.10 2.70
CA TRP A 192 -9.58 22.02 2.26
C TRP A 192 -8.70 23.10 2.92
N LEU A 193 -9.24 24.30 3.19
CA LEU A 193 -8.52 25.38 3.84
C LEU A 193 -8.29 25.08 5.32
N ALA A 194 -9.31 24.52 6.00
CA ALA A 194 -9.16 24.03 7.37
C ALA A 194 -8.07 22.95 7.45
N GLN A 195 -8.02 22.05 6.45
CA GLN A 195 -6.97 21.02 6.40
C GLN A 195 -5.58 21.62 6.16
N TRP A 196 -5.45 22.64 5.32
CA TRP A 196 -4.17 23.36 5.12
C TRP A 196 -3.67 23.98 6.42
N ARG A 197 -4.55 24.64 7.18
CA ARG A 197 -4.23 25.16 8.52
C ARG A 197 -3.76 24.08 9.47
N ASN A 198 -4.48 22.95 9.52
CA ASN A 198 -4.11 21.84 10.40
C ASN A 198 -2.74 21.25 10.04
N LEU A 199 -2.43 21.14 8.75
CA LEU A 199 -1.10 20.69 8.30
C LEU A 199 -0.01 21.68 8.71
N ALA A 200 -0.22 22.99 8.50
CA ALA A 200 0.72 24.02 8.92
C ALA A 200 0.96 24.00 10.43
N LEU A 201 -0.12 23.97 11.22
CA LEU A 201 -0.06 23.86 12.69
C LEU A 201 0.71 22.61 13.14
N SER A 202 0.48 21.45 12.50
CA SER A 202 1.17 20.20 12.84
C SER A 202 2.69 20.25 12.60
N CYS A 203 3.15 21.16 11.73
CA CYS A 203 4.55 21.40 11.43
C CYS A 203 5.13 22.64 12.14
N GLY A 204 4.34 23.29 13.01
CA GLY A 204 4.71 24.55 13.66
C GLY A 204 4.92 25.70 12.68
N GLU A 205 4.17 25.72 11.59
CA GLU A 205 4.19 26.78 10.57
C GLU A 205 2.96 27.67 10.67
N GLU A 206 3.14 28.96 10.40
CA GLU A 206 2.03 29.88 10.23
C GLU A 206 1.38 29.72 8.86
N PHE A 207 0.06 29.89 8.82
CA PHE A 207 -0.70 29.88 7.57
C PHE A 207 -1.71 31.00 7.57
N ASP A 208 -1.61 31.87 6.58
CA ASP A 208 -2.63 32.86 6.28
C ASP A 208 -3.12 32.70 4.82
N ALA A 209 -4.44 32.63 4.68
CA ALA A 209 -5.11 32.51 3.39
C ALA A 209 -5.10 33.83 2.59
N SER A 210 -4.79 34.97 3.25
CA SER A 210 -4.71 36.30 2.64
C SER A 210 -3.40 36.53 1.87
N TRP A 211 -2.40 35.68 2.10
CA TRP A 211 -1.09 35.81 1.49
C TRP A 211 -1.13 35.75 -0.04
N SER A 212 -0.20 36.47 -0.66
CA SER A 212 0.01 36.42 -2.10
C SER A 212 0.37 35.01 -2.56
N VAL A 213 0.12 34.72 -3.84
CA VAL A 213 0.43 33.38 -4.40
C VAL A 213 1.92 33.03 -4.26
N SER A 214 2.81 34.03 -4.33
CA SER A 214 4.26 33.82 -4.15
C SER A 214 4.58 33.40 -2.71
N GLN A 215 4.02 34.08 -1.71
CA GLN A 215 4.19 33.75 -0.30
C GLN A 215 3.62 32.36 0.03
N LEU A 216 2.42 32.05 -0.47
CA LEU A 216 1.83 30.72 -0.32
C LEU A 216 2.69 29.63 -0.96
N SER A 217 3.26 29.89 -2.15
CA SER A 217 4.13 28.95 -2.83
C SER A 217 5.42 28.68 -2.02
N GLU A 218 6.04 29.71 -1.46
CA GLU A 218 7.24 29.56 -0.63
C GLU A 218 6.94 28.81 0.67
N MET A 219 5.84 29.17 1.35
CA MET A 219 5.39 28.45 2.54
C MET A 219 5.13 26.98 2.22
N TRP A 220 4.46 26.66 1.12
CA TRP A 220 4.18 25.26 0.76
C TRP A 220 5.43 24.45 0.46
N GLN A 221 6.48 25.06 -0.09
CA GLN A 221 7.78 24.38 -0.28
C GLN A 221 8.43 24.02 1.06
N LYS A 222 8.41 24.94 2.03
CA LYS A 222 8.90 24.72 3.40
C LYS A 222 8.06 23.66 4.11
N LEU A 223 6.74 23.83 4.13
CA LEU A 223 5.78 22.94 4.77
C LEU A 223 5.87 21.51 4.19
N TYR A 224 5.96 21.35 2.87
CA TYR A 224 6.08 20.04 2.25
C TYR A 224 7.35 19.28 2.67
N THR A 225 8.46 20.00 2.84
CA THR A 225 9.72 19.42 3.34
C THR A 225 9.57 18.97 4.79
N LYS A 226 8.92 19.79 5.63
CA LYS A 226 8.62 19.42 7.02
C LYS A 226 7.66 18.24 7.12
N LEU A 227 6.61 18.19 6.29
CA LEU A 227 5.66 17.06 6.26
C LEU A 227 6.34 15.74 5.89
N LYS A 228 7.29 15.75 4.95
CA LYS A 228 8.12 14.56 4.65
C LYS A 228 8.99 14.14 5.84
N ALA A 229 9.60 15.11 6.52
CA ALA A 229 10.40 14.84 7.70
C ALA A 229 9.52 14.29 8.84
N GLN A 230 8.34 14.85 9.06
CA GLN A 230 7.36 14.41 10.05
C GLN A 230 6.87 12.99 9.74
N GLU A 231 6.49 12.68 8.49
CA GLU A 231 6.13 11.30 8.09
C GLU A 231 7.27 10.35 8.44
N ARG A 232 8.51 10.70 8.08
CA ARG A 232 9.68 9.89 8.41
C ARG A 232 9.84 9.70 9.91
N CYS A 233 9.75 10.74 10.73
CA CYS A 233 9.83 10.66 12.19
C CYS A 233 8.75 9.72 12.76
N THR A 234 7.50 9.86 12.32
CA THR A 234 6.41 8.97 12.76
C THR A 234 6.66 7.51 12.38
N LEU A 235 7.26 7.23 11.21
CA LEU A 235 7.63 5.86 10.84
C LEU A 235 8.77 5.32 11.72
N LEU A 236 9.75 6.15 12.06
CA LEU A 236 10.87 5.80 12.96
C LEU A 236 10.40 5.52 14.39
N GLU A 237 9.50 6.35 14.92
CA GLU A 237 8.85 6.12 16.22
C GLU A 237 8.13 4.77 16.25
N LYS A 238 7.41 4.43 15.17
CA LYS A 238 6.75 3.11 15.03
C LYS A 238 7.74 1.95 15.02
N VAL A 239 8.96 2.15 14.50
CA VAL A 239 10.02 1.14 14.61
C VAL A 239 10.37 0.94 16.08
N GLY A 240 10.72 2.00 16.81
CA GLY A 240 11.13 1.92 18.21
C GLY A 240 10.06 1.35 19.16
N LEU A 241 8.78 1.63 18.89
CA LEU A 241 7.66 1.15 19.70
C LEU A 241 7.19 -0.27 19.34
N SER A 242 7.64 -0.85 18.22
CA SER A 242 7.09 -2.11 17.73
C SER A 242 7.50 -3.33 18.55
N ARG A 243 6.56 -3.90 19.30
CA ARG A 243 6.77 -5.18 20.01
C ARG A 243 6.69 -6.41 19.10
N PHE A 244 6.10 -6.26 17.91
CA PHE A 244 5.83 -7.37 16.97
C PHE A 244 6.99 -7.66 16.01
N HIS A 245 7.88 -6.68 15.79
CA HIS A 245 9.03 -6.82 14.88
C HIS A 245 10.35 -6.41 15.56
N PRO A 246 10.72 -7.02 16.69
CA PRO A 246 11.92 -6.63 17.45
C PRO A 246 13.20 -6.80 16.63
N HIS A 247 13.26 -7.80 15.75
CA HIS A 247 14.41 -8.00 14.85
C HIS A 247 14.67 -6.79 13.94
N TYR A 248 13.61 -6.17 13.41
CA TYR A 248 13.75 -5.04 12.52
C TYR A 248 14.38 -3.84 13.23
N GLN A 249 14.10 -3.64 14.51
CA GLN A 249 14.72 -2.59 15.32
C GLN A 249 16.24 -2.74 15.42
N LEU A 250 16.75 -3.98 15.48
CA LEU A 250 18.19 -4.26 15.59
C LEU A 250 18.93 -4.04 14.26
N VAL A 251 18.26 -4.30 13.14
CA VAL A 251 18.86 -4.27 11.80
C VAL A 251 18.64 -2.94 11.09
N PHE A 252 17.57 -2.23 11.41
CA PHE A 252 17.26 -0.96 10.80
C PHE A 252 18.28 0.11 11.20
N ASP A 253 18.66 0.95 10.23
CA ASP A 253 19.50 2.11 10.44
C ASP A 253 18.71 3.37 10.04
N PRO A 254 18.48 4.34 10.95
CA PRO A 254 17.79 5.59 10.63
C PRO A 254 18.50 6.45 9.58
N LEU A 255 19.81 6.27 9.38
CA LEU A 255 20.62 7.07 8.47
C LEU A 255 20.86 6.38 7.12
N SER A 256 20.75 5.06 7.06
CA SER A 256 21.04 4.29 5.85
C SER A 256 20.00 3.21 5.58
N ARG A 257 19.79 2.91 4.30
CA ARG A 257 18.96 1.77 3.85
C ARG A 257 19.75 0.96 2.84
N PRO A 258 19.50 -0.36 2.72
CA PRO A 258 20.09 -1.14 1.64
C PRO A 258 19.77 -0.53 0.29
N ASN A 259 20.78 -0.40 -0.57
CA ASN A 259 20.59 0.06 -1.94
C ASN A 259 20.00 -1.08 -2.77
N TYR A 260 18.69 -1.31 -2.66
CA TYR A 260 18.00 -2.37 -3.42
C TYR A 260 18.12 -2.21 -4.94
N ASP A 261 18.35 -0.99 -5.44
CA ASP A 261 18.56 -0.72 -6.87
C ASP A 261 19.91 -1.27 -7.38
N ALA A 262 20.85 -1.58 -6.49
CA ALA A 262 22.13 -2.20 -6.87
C ALA A 262 21.97 -3.62 -7.42
N SER A 263 20.90 -4.34 -7.04
CA SER A 263 20.60 -5.67 -7.59
C SER A 263 19.54 -5.60 -8.68
N LYS A 264 19.84 -6.16 -9.86
CA LYS A 264 18.84 -6.37 -10.92
C LYS A 264 18.03 -7.66 -10.74
N GLN A 265 18.38 -8.46 -9.73
CA GLN A 265 17.72 -9.73 -9.45
C GLN A 265 16.66 -9.53 -8.37
N LEU A 266 15.39 -9.47 -8.79
CA LEU A 266 14.26 -9.29 -7.86
C LEU A 266 14.22 -10.38 -6.77
N ALA A 267 14.63 -11.61 -7.08
CA ALA A 267 14.70 -12.69 -6.09
C ALA A 267 15.67 -12.35 -4.95
N GLN A 268 16.81 -11.73 -5.24
CA GLN A 268 17.79 -11.34 -4.23
C GLN A 268 17.21 -10.28 -3.30
N ILE A 269 16.66 -9.21 -3.88
CA ILE A 269 15.98 -8.14 -3.16
C ILE A 269 14.89 -8.70 -2.24
N ARG A 270 14.04 -9.62 -2.75
CA ARG A 270 12.96 -10.25 -1.98
C ARG A 270 13.47 -10.99 -0.75
N TRP A 271 14.53 -11.80 -0.89
CA TRP A 271 15.10 -12.54 0.23
C TRP A 271 15.75 -11.60 1.24
N THR A 272 16.48 -10.60 0.78
CA THR A 272 17.12 -9.61 1.67
C THR A 272 16.09 -8.82 2.46
N PHE A 273 15.03 -8.31 1.82
CA PHE A 273 13.95 -7.61 2.51
C PHE A 273 13.35 -8.51 3.59
N LYS A 274 13.00 -9.75 3.24
CA LYS A 274 12.40 -10.69 4.20
C LYS A 274 13.32 -11.00 5.37
N ALA A 275 14.60 -11.22 5.12
CA ALA A 275 15.58 -11.49 6.17
C ALA A 275 15.66 -10.31 7.14
N ARG A 276 15.89 -9.10 6.63
CA ARG A 276 15.98 -7.86 7.43
C ARG A 276 14.71 -7.56 8.22
N GLY A 277 13.54 -7.80 7.62
CA GLY A 277 12.25 -7.55 8.26
C GLY A 277 11.83 -8.64 9.27
N GLY A 278 12.56 -9.74 9.39
CA GLY A 278 12.12 -10.90 10.17
C GLY A 278 10.90 -11.62 9.56
N LEU A 279 10.74 -11.55 8.24
CA LEU A 279 9.55 -11.99 7.50
C LEU A 279 9.75 -13.33 6.79
N LEU A 280 10.65 -14.18 7.30
CA LEU A 280 10.94 -15.52 6.76
C LEU A 280 10.01 -16.63 7.28
N PHE A 281 9.00 -16.28 8.09
CA PHE A 281 8.07 -17.25 8.71
C PHE A 281 8.80 -18.35 9.52
N LEU A 282 9.80 -17.92 10.30
CA LEU A 282 10.44 -18.76 11.31
C LEU A 282 9.50 -18.96 12.50
N ASN A 283 9.80 -19.94 13.36
CA ASN A 283 8.93 -20.29 14.48
C ASN A 283 8.84 -19.17 15.52
N PHE A 284 9.89 -18.36 15.70
CA PHE A 284 9.83 -17.21 16.59
C PHE A 284 8.77 -16.20 16.12
N GLN A 285 7.79 -15.97 16.99
CA GLN A 285 6.88 -14.84 16.95
C GLN A 285 6.67 -14.38 18.40
N PRO A 286 6.67 -13.06 18.69
CA PRO A 286 6.60 -12.54 20.06
C PRO A 286 5.40 -13.02 20.89
N TRP A 287 4.30 -13.41 20.23
CA TRP A 287 3.05 -13.85 20.85
C TRP A 287 2.86 -15.38 20.91
N ARG A 288 3.87 -16.17 20.51
CA ARG A 288 3.82 -17.64 20.60
C ARG A 288 4.48 -18.13 21.88
N ASP A 289 4.04 -19.28 22.37
CA ASP A 289 4.68 -19.96 23.51
C ASP A 289 6.12 -20.39 23.20
N GLU A 290 6.98 -20.44 24.22
CA GLU A 290 8.41 -20.75 24.08
C GLU A 290 8.66 -22.06 23.32
N LEU A 291 7.88 -23.11 23.59
CA LEU A 291 7.98 -24.38 22.86
C LEU A 291 7.74 -24.21 21.36
N ALA A 292 6.73 -23.42 20.99
CA ALA A 292 6.38 -23.13 19.60
C ALA A 292 7.34 -22.14 18.92
N GLN A 293 8.23 -21.49 19.69
CA GLN A 293 9.30 -20.63 19.17
C GLN A 293 10.60 -21.41 18.89
N ARG A 294 10.73 -22.66 19.34
CA ARG A 294 11.95 -23.46 19.16
C ARG A 294 12.24 -23.77 17.70
N CYS A 295 13.51 -23.93 17.38
CA CYS A 295 13.97 -24.36 16.06
C CYS A 295 13.37 -25.70 15.67
N ALA A 296 12.75 -25.75 14.49
CA ALA A 296 12.22 -27.00 13.93
C ALA A 296 13.31 -27.90 13.32
N LEU A 297 14.53 -27.38 13.16
CA LEU A 297 15.60 -28.09 12.46
C LEU A 297 16.58 -28.77 13.41
N CYS A 298 16.98 -28.10 14.49
CA CYS A 298 17.98 -28.60 15.41
C CYS A 298 17.38 -28.97 16.77
N ASN A 299 18.10 -29.82 17.51
CA ASN A 299 17.69 -30.30 18.83
C ASN A 299 18.27 -29.46 19.98
N SER A 300 18.81 -28.26 19.71
CA SER A 300 19.44 -27.43 20.74
C SER A 300 18.44 -26.71 21.66
N GLY A 301 17.13 -26.81 21.38
CA GLY A 301 16.08 -26.09 22.10
C GLY A 301 16.11 -24.57 21.91
N SER A 302 16.99 -24.06 21.04
CA SER A 302 17.14 -22.63 20.78
C SER A 302 15.93 -22.04 20.06
N ARG A 303 15.66 -20.76 20.31
CA ARG A 303 14.63 -19.98 19.62
C ARG A 303 14.97 -19.83 18.12
N GLU A 304 13.99 -20.07 17.26
CA GLU A 304 14.14 -19.95 15.80
C GLU A 304 13.89 -18.52 15.33
N ASP A 305 14.77 -17.59 15.69
CA ASP A 305 14.78 -16.24 15.14
C ASP A 305 15.75 -16.12 13.95
N ILE A 306 15.85 -14.91 13.39
CA ILE A 306 16.71 -14.63 12.23
C ILE A 306 18.18 -14.88 12.56
N VAL A 307 18.64 -14.54 13.77
CA VAL A 307 20.04 -14.75 14.18
C VAL A 307 20.31 -16.25 14.28
N HIS A 308 19.42 -17.02 14.90
CA HIS A 308 19.55 -18.48 14.92
C HIS A 308 19.61 -19.07 13.52
N PHE A 309 18.68 -18.66 12.65
CA PHE A 309 18.57 -19.15 11.28
C PHE A 309 19.79 -18.77 10.42
N LEU A 310 20.31 -17.55 10.50
CA LEU A 310 21.39 -17.05 9.65
C LEU A 310 22.79 -17.33 10.20
N ALA A 311 22.96 -17.47 11.52
CA ALA A 311 24.27 -17.38 12.15
C ALA A 311 24.71 -18.66 12.90
N VAL A 312 23.80 -19.33 13.61
CA VAL A 312 24.21 -20.36 14.60
C VAL A 312 23.57 -21.74 14.46
N CYS A 313 22.44 -21.90 13.75
CA CYS A 313 21.75 -23.20 13.66
C CYS A 313 22.69 -24.31 13.13
N PRO A 314 23.02 -25.37 13.90
CA PRO A 314 24.03 -26.35 13.50
C PRO A 314 23.69 -27.07 12.20
N ILE A 315 22.41 -27.36 11.98
CA ILE A 315 21.91 -28.04 10.77
C ILE A 315 22.11 -27.21 9.51
N LEU A 316 22.20 -25.89 9.63
CA LEU A 316 22.39 -24.98 8.50
C LEU A 316 23.86 -24.58 8.28
N ALA A 317 24.80 -25.21 8.99
CA ALA A 317 26.22 -24.85 8.93
C ALA A 317 26.82 -24.97 7.53
N GLU A 318 26.49 -26.03 6.77
CA GLU A 318 27.03 -26.21 5.41
C GLU A 318 26.58 -25.11 4.45
N PHE A 319 25.33 -24.66 4.55
CA PHE A 319 24.84 -23.54 3.76
C PHE A 319 25.59 -22.25 4.13
N ARG A 320 25.89 -22.04 5.42
CA ARG A 320 26.67 -20.86 5.84
C ARG A 320 28.11 -20.93 5.35
N ARG A 321 28.77 -22.10 5.38
CA ARG A 321 30.11 -22.27 4.82
C ARG A 321 30.13 -21.95 3.34
N ARG A 322 29.11 -22.37 2.60
CA ARG A 322 29.00 -22.12 1.16
C ARG A 322 28.81 -20.64 0.80
N TRP A 323 27.96 -19.92 1.54
CA TRP A 323 27.53 -18.58 1.15
C TRP A 323 28.21 -17.45 1.95
N PHE A 324 28.64 -17.73 3.17
CA PHE A 324 29.25 -16.77 4.10
C PHE A 324 30.68 -17.16 4.51
N ASP A 325 31.22 -18.25 3.98
CA ASP A 325 32.58 -18.74 4.28
C ASP A 325 32.82 -19.08 5.76
N VAL A 326 31.74 -19.24 6.55
CA VAL A 326 31.80 -19.53 7.99
C VAL A 326 30.78 -20.60 8.40
N GLY A 327 31.14 -21.48 9.34
CA GLY A 327 30.22 -22.49 9.87
C GLY A 327 29.29 -21.97 10.97
N VAL A 328 29.76 -21.00 11.75
CA VAL A 328 29.03 -20.30 12.82
C VAL A 328 29.45 -18.83 12.76
N MET A 329 28.51 -17.91 12.98
CA MET A 329 28.73 -16.47 12.93
C MET A 329 28.26 -15.85 14.26
N ALA A 330 29.01 -14.87 14.76
CA ALA A 330 28.58 -14.10 15.93
C ALA A 330 27.35 -13.24 15.60
N GLU A 331 26.51 -12.95 16.60
CA GLU A 331 25.31 -12.14 16.40
C GLU A 331 25.62 -10.76 15.83
N ALA A 332 26.67 -10.09 16.35
CA ALA A 332 27.10 -8.78 15.87
C ALA A 332 27.45 -8.79 14.37
N ASP A 333 28.13 -9.84 13.90
CA ASP A 333 28.47 -10.00 12.49
C ASP A 333 27.24 -10.27 11.62
N CYS A 334 26.29 -11.06 12.12
CA CYS A 334 25.02 -11.30 11.44
C CYS A 334 24.22 -10.00 11.28
N LEU A 335 24.13 -9.18 12.33
CA LEU A 335 23.43 -7.89 12.27
C LEU A 335 24.14 -6.91 11.33
N ARG A 336 25.48 -6.88 11.33
CA ARG A 336 26.29 -6.08 10.41
C ARG A 336 26.08 -6.49 8.95
N MET A 337 26.07 -7.79 8.66
CA MET A 337 25.74 -8.34 7.34
C MET A 337 24.33 -7.94 6.92
N LEU A 338 23.34 -7.98 7.83
CA LEU A 338 21.98 -7.59 7.49
C LEU A 338 21.85 -6.09 7.24
N ARG A 339 22.59 -5.23 7.97
CA ARG A 339 22.65 -3.77 7.77
C ARG A 339 23.19 -3.39 6.40
N SER A 340 24.29 -4.03 5.99
CA SER A 340 24.95 -3.81 4.70
C SER A 340 25.07 -5.12 3.92
N PRO A 341 23.98 -5.60 3.30
CA PRO A 341 23.94 -6.94 2.75
C PRO A 341 24.63 -7.04 1.39
N ASP A 342 25.46 -8.09 1.24
CA ASP A 342 25.72 -8.67 -0.08
C ASP A 342 24.45 -9.42 -0.52
N PHE A 343 23.73 -8.82 -1.47
CA PHE A 343 22.45 -9.33 -1.96
C PHE A 343 22.56 -10.76 -2.52
N ALA A 344 23.66 -11.10 -3.19
CA ALA A 344 23.82 -12.42 -3.80
C ALA A 344 24.05 -13.48 -2.73
N ARG A 345 25.00 -13.24 -1.81
CA ARG A 345 25.33 -14.19 -0.73
C ARG A 345 24.16 -14.41 0.22
N LEU A 346 23.56 -13.33 0.72
CA LEU A 346 22.44 -13.42 1.67
C LEU A 346 21.22 -14.09 1.03
N ALA A 347 20.87 -13.74 -0.21
CA ALA A 347 19.74 -14.36 -0.87
C ALA A 347 19.98 -15.81 -1.25
N GLY A 348 21.21 -16.16 -1.66
CA GLY A 348 21.62 -17.54 -1.92
C GLY A 348 21.42 -18.43 -0.70
N TYR A 349 21.96 -17.99 0.44
CA TYR A 349 21.77 -18.67 1.73
C TYR A 349 20.28 -18.81 2.07
N CYS A 350 19.55 -17.69 2.12
CA CYS A 350 18.14 -17.68 2.50
C CYS A 350 17.30 -18.60 1.59
N SER A 351 17.56 -18.59 0.28
CA SER A 351 16.84 -19.44 -0.67
C SER A 351 17.07 -20.93 -0.41
N GLU A 352 18.32 -21.36 -0.20
CA GLU A 352 18.66 -22.78 0.01
C GLU A 352 18.25 -23.26 1.41
N ALA A 353 18.66 -22.54 2.46
CA ALA A 353 18.38 -22.89 3.84
C ALA A 353 16.87 -22.91 4.13
N TRP A 354 16.11 -21.95 3.57
CA TRP A 354 14.66 -21.91 3.77
C TRP A 354 13.95 -23.06 3.04
N ARG A 355 14.39 -23.45 1.84
CA ARG A 355 13.84 -24.63 1.14
C ARG A 355 14.12 -25.92 1.93
N TYR A 356 15.33 -26.07 2.47
CA TYR A 356 15.66 -27.20 3.33
C TYR A 356 14.75 -27.25 4.57
N ARG A 357 14.45 -26.09 5.16
CA ARG A 357 13.54 -25.99 6.30
C ARG A 357 12.14 -26.49 5.99
N VAL A 358 11.56 -26.10 4.86
CA VAL A 358 10.18 -26.46 4.48
C VAL A 358 10.00 -27.97 4.36
N TYR A 359 11.02 -28.71 3.90
CA TYR A 359 10.99 -30.16 3.80
C TYR A 359 10.77 -30.87 5.15
N LYS A 360 11.08 -30.24 6.28
CA LYS A 360 11.05 -30.85 7.62
C LYS A 360 9.85 -30.44 8.50
N LYS A 361 8.87 -29.69 8.00
CA LYS A 361 7.71 -29.29 8.82
C LYS A 361 6.75 -30.47 9.01
N SER A 362 6.82 -31.15 10.15
CA SER A 362 5.89 -32.23 10.54
C SER A 362 4.50 -31.68 10.84
N SER A 363 3.46 -32.41 10.39
CA SER A 363 2.07 -32.15 10.77
C SER A 363 1.75 -32.89 12.09
N PRO A 364 0.96 -32.32 13.01
CA PRO A 364 0.64 -32.92 14.31
C PRO A 364 -0.10 -34.27 14.26
N ASN A 365 -0.46 -34.78 13.08
CA ASN A 365 -1.34 -35.95 12.93
C ASN A 365 -0.63 -37.21 12.41
N ASN A 366 0.68 -37.39 12.65
CA ASN A 366 1.48 -38.51 12.10
C ASN A 366 1.39 -38.68 10.57
N LYS A 367 1.01 -37.62 9.84
CA LYS A 367 1.03 -37.56 8.37
C LYS A 367 2.16 -36.64 7.91
N LEU A 368 2.97 -37.13 6.98
CA LEU A 368 4.04 -36.36 6.36
C LEU A 368 3.43 -35.49 5.25
N THR A 369 3.17 -34.20 5.52
CA THR A 369 2.68 -33.26 4.49
C THR A 369 3.87 -32.56 3.84
N LEU A 370 4.23 -32.98 2.62
CA LEU A 370 5.27 -32.36 1.80
C LEU A 370 4.75 -31.06 1.17
N TYR A 371 5.27 -29.92 1.63
CA TYR A 371 5.03 -28.64 0.97
C TYR A 371 6.12 -28.39 -0.08
N LEU A 372 5.85 -28.72 -1.34
CA LEU A 372 6.70 -28.29 -2.46
C LEU A 372 6.50 -26.79 -2.71
N SER A 373 7.59 -26.09 -2.99
CA SER A 373 7.72 -24.62 -3.02
C SER A 373 6.87 -23.90 -4.07
N THR A 374 6.07 -24.62 -4.84
CA THR A 374 5.09 -24.11 -5.80
C THR A 374 3.75 -24.83 -5.62
N ARG A 375 2.82 -24.17 -4.90
CA ARG A 375 1.37 -24.42 -4.81
C ARG A 375 0.91 -25.90 -4.77
N ASP A 376 0.50 -26.31 -3.56
CA ASP A 376 -0.52 -27.32 -3.23
C ASP A 376 -0.90 -28.33 -4.33
N LEU A 377 -0.12 -29.42 -4.43
CA LEU A 377 -0.28 -30.48 -5.42
C LEU A 377 -0.30 -31.84 -4.71
N VAL A 378 -1.29 -32.69 -5.02
CA VAL A 378 -1.34 -34.09 -4.57
C VAL A 378 -0.85 -34.95 -5.73
N MET A 379 0.26 -35.66 -5.54
CA MET A 379 0.71 -36.67 -6.49
C MET A 379 0.21 -38.04 -6.05
N THR A 380 -0.51 -38.72 -6.93
CA THR A 380 -0.77 -40.16 -6.82
C THR A 380 -0.01 -40.90 -7.93
N ASN A 381 0.13 -42.22 -7.83
CA ASN A 381 0.79 -43.03 -8.88
C ASN A 381 0.10 -42.94 -10.26
N LYS A 382 -1.07 -42.29 -10.37
CA LYS A 382 -1.87 -42.21 -11.59
C LYS A 382 -2.17 -40.78 -12.07
N SER A 383 -2.12 -39.76 -11.21
CA SER A 383 -2.43 -38.37 -11.59
C SER A 383 -1.78 -37.34 -10.66
N ASN A 384 -1.66 -36.12 -11.20
CA ASN A 384 -1.22 -34.93 -10.49
C ASN A 384 -2.37 -33.94 -10.41
N ASP A 385 -2.95 -33.75 -9.22
CA ASP A 385 -4.15 -32.94 -9.02
C ASP A 385 -3.89 -31.72 -8.11
N TRP A 386 -4.49 -30.58 -8.48
CA TRP A 386 -4.40 -29.33 -7.73
C TRP A 386 -5.35 -29.34 -6.53
N ILE A 387 -4.89 -28.89 -5.36
CA ILE A 387 -5.78 -28.74 -4.19
C ILE A 387 -6.66 -27.50 -4.36
N GLN A 388 -7.95 -27.71 -4.59
CA GLN A 388 -8.93 -26.63 -4.78
C GLN A 388 -9.48 -26.07 -3.45
N GLY A 389 -9.29 -26.77 -2.32
CA GLY A 389 -9.72 -26.34 -0.99
C GLY A 389 -9.56 -27.44 0.07
N VAL A 390 -9.74 -27.09 1.35
CA VAL A 390 -9.73 -28.04 2.48
C VAL A 390 -11.09 -27.96 3.18
N ILE A 391 -11.79 -29.09 3.27
CA ILE A 391 -13.05 -29.22 4.02
C ILE A 391 -12.73 -30.00 5.30
N LEU A 392 -13.11 -29.45 6.45
CA LEU A 392 -13.08 -30.17 7.71
C LEU A 392 -14.35 -31.04 7.79
N ALA A 393 -14.20 -32.36 7.71
CA ALA A 393 -15.32 -33.29 7.83
C ALA A 393 -15.20 -34.07 9.14
N ASP A 394 -16.31 -34.20 9.86
CA ASP A 394 -16.41 -35.02 11.05
C ASP A 394 -16.21 -36.51 10.68
N PRO A 395 -15.28 -37.23 11.32
CA PRO A 395 -15.05 -38.65 11.05
C PRO A 395 -16.29 -39.53 11.17
N GLU A 396 -17.24 -39.20 12.05
CA GLU A 396 -18.49 -39.95 12.19
C GLU A 396 -19.44 -39.69 11.02
N TYR A 397 -19.40 -38.49 10.44
CA TYR A 397 -20.22 -38.09 9.30
C TYR A 397 -19.83 -38.80 7.99
N VAL A 398 -18.57 -39.24 7.86
CA VAL A 398 -18.01 -39.84 6.62
C VAL A 398 -18.11 -41.36 6.60
N LYS A 399 -18.25 -42.03 7.76
CA LYS A 399 -18.16 -43.50 7.88
C LYS A 399 -19.13 -44.29 6.97
N ASN A 400 -20.27 -43.73 6.59
CA ASN A 400 -21.35 -44.45 5.90
C ASN A 400 -21.79 -43.82 4.55
N ARG A 401 -21.01 -42.90 3.97
CA ARG A 401 -21.36 -42.27 2.68
C ARG A 401 -20.16 -42.39 1.74
N LYS A 402 -20.36 -43.11 0.63
CA LYS A 402 -19.38 -43.23 -0.46
C LYS A 402 -19.36 -41.99 -1.32
#